data_AF-A0AAD3P8Z2-F1
#
_entry.id   AF-A0AAD3P8Z2-F1
#
_cell.length_a   1.000
_cell.length_b   1.000
_cell.length_c   1.000
_cell.angle_alpha   90.00
_cell.angle_beta   90.00
_cell.angle_gamma   90.00
#
_symmetry.space_group_name_H-M   'P 1'
#
loop_
_entity.id
_entity.type
_entity.pdbx_description
1 polymer ?
#
loop_
_entity_poly.entity_id
_entity_poly.type
_entity_poly.pdbx_seq_one_letter_code
_entity_poly.pdbx_strand_id
1 'polypeptide(L)'
;MSRRTLSLGSKCSRNHHPSHVVNQVLAIMTQDRPFDAALAAATRVTISPWTTEIVSEVLRAIGRQNNTIRQRPPLRQRNLRLESQKPRNGSLLLCPSAYRDPVRIHLGLSKSIHFFYWVESHFEFTHNESTVKEMAIVIAKANRLRNLWDFLKKICRSSIGLVSTIVSRICMLNNRVIYALCRVGFFKKVKFLLEQMELPGFRCPSDKYTYTIMIGSYCKHSLQTGSRKAIRRRLWEANHLFWMMLFKGFAPDILIKK
;
A
#
# COMPACT_ATOMS: atom_id res chain seq x y z
N MET A 1 22.48 42.52 -6.05
CA MET A 1 22.68 41.32 -6.89
C MET A 1 23.20 40.18 -6.03
N SER A 2 22.39 39.16 -5.75
CA SER A 2 22.88 37.81 -5.44
C SER A 2 21.69 36.84 -5.57
N ARG A 3 21.66 36.11 -6.69
CA ARG A 3 20.69 35.05 -6.96
C ARG A 3 21.10 33.84 -6.13
N ARG A 4 20.30 33.45 -5.14
CA ARG A 4 20.36 32.10 -4.56
C ARG A 4 19.40 31.20 -5.31
N THR A 5 19.98 30.29 -6.07
CA THR A 5 19.35 29.17 -6.77
C THR A 5 18.63 28.25 -5.78
N LEU A 6 17.31 28.17 -5.92
CA LEU A 6 16.48 27.13 -5.30
C LEU A 6 16.79 25.78 -5.98
N SER A 7 17.42 24.85 -5.26
CA SER A 7 17.52 23.46 -5.73
C SER A 7 16.17 22.77 -5.54
N LEU A 8 15.44 22.65 -6.66
CA LEU A 8 14.25 21.81 -6.74
C LEU A 8 14.63 20.33 -6.59
N GLY A 9 13.75 19.62 -5.88
CA GLY A 9 13.93 18.26 -5.41
C GLY A 9 14.32 17.20 -6.45
N SER A 10 15.17 16.28 -6.01
CA SER A 10 15.32 14.96 -6.58
C SER A 10 14.53 13.94 -5.75
N LYS A 11 13.20 13.92 -5.90
CA LYS A 11 12.45 12.69 -5.61
C LYS A 11 12.82 11.68 -6.70
N CYS A 12 13.90 10.94 -6.46
CA CYS A 12 14.29 9.80 -7.27
C CYS A 12 13.24 8.68 -7.07
N SER A 13 12.08 8.83 -7.72
CA SER A 13 11.25 7.68 -8.06
C SER A 13 11.96 7.00 -9.21
N ARG A 14 12.87 6.06 -8.92
CA ARG A 14 13.44 5.18 -9.94
C ARG A 14 12.27 4.51 -10.67
N ASN A 15 11.98 5.00 -11.87
CA ASN A 15 11.17 4.26 -12.84
C ASN A 15 12.05 3.11 -13.32
N HIS A 16 12.12 2.03 -12.54
CA HIS A 16 12.61 0.77 -13.08
C HIS A 16 11.56 0.29 -14.07
N HIS A 17 11.97 0.14 -15.34
CA HIS A 17 11.22 -0.67 -16.28
C HIS A 17 11.14 -2.07 -15.69
N PRO A 18 9.94 -2.68 -15.58
CA PRO A 18 9.81 -4.02 -15.07
C PRO A 18 10.68 -4.94 -15.91
N SER A 19 11.47 -5.80 -15.26
CA SER A 19 12.28 -6.79 -15.97
C SER A 19 11.40 -7.63 -16.90
N HIS A 20 11.99 -8.17 -17.96
CA HIS A 20 11.28 -8.99 -18.94
C HIS A 20 10.52 -10.15 -18.26
N VAL A 21 11.13 -10.76 -17.24
CA VAL A 21 10.53 -11.80 -16.39
C VAL A 21 9.27 -11.31 -15.68
N VAL A 22 9.28 -10.10 -15.12
CA VAL A 22 8.08 -9.51 -14.47
C VAL A 22 6.95 -9.33 -15.48
N ASN A 23 7.24 -8.85 -16.69
CA ASN A 23 6.21 -8.67 -17.72
C ASN A 23 5.63 -10.02 -18.19
N GLN A 24 6.45 -11.06 -18.31
CA GLN A 24 5.99 -12.41 -18.62
C GLN A 24 5.06 -12.96 -17.53
N VAL A 25 5.44 -12.83 -16.26
CA VAL A 25 4.63 -13.26 -15.12
C VAL A 25 3.31 -12.49 -15.05
N LEU A 26 3.35 -11.17 -15.26
CA LEU A 26 2.14 -10.34 -15.31
C LEU A 26 1.23 -10.73 -16.47
N ALA A 27 1.78 -11.09 -17.64
CA ALA A 27 0.99 -11.56 -18.78
C ALA A 27 0.32 -12.91 -18.51
N ILE A 28 1.01 -13.84 -17.83
CA ILE A 28 0.43 -15.12 -17.37
C ILE A 28 -0.73 -14.85 -16.41
N MET A 29 -0.56 -13.90 -15.48
CA MET A 29 -1.61 -13.51 -14.53
C MET A 29 -2.82 -12.87 -15.19
N THR A 30 -2.63 -11.97 -16.16
CA THR A 30 -3.76 -11.32 -16.86
C THR A 30 -4.50 -12.27 -17.79
N GLN A 31 -3.82 -13.29 -18.32
CA GLN A 31 -4.40 -14.32 -19.18
C GLN A 31 -4.98 -15.51 -18.39
N ASP A 32 -5.00 -15.42 -17.05
CA ASP A 32 -5.49 -16.45 -16.13
C ASP A 32 -4.84 -17.84 -16.31
N ARG A 33 -3.64 -17.90 -16.91
CA ARG A 33 -2.94 -19.17 -17.12
C ARG A 33 -2.36 -19.72 -15.81
N PRO A 34 -2.22 -21.04 -15.66
CA PRO A 34 -1.52 -21.65 -14.54
C PRO A 34 -0.01 -21.32 -14.60
N PHE A 35 0.63 -21.28 -13.43
CA PHE A 35 2.09 -21.15 -13.33
C PHE A 35 2.70 -22.53 -13.56
N ASP A 36 2.82 -22.95 -14.83
CA ASP A 36 3.23 -24.31 -15.20
C ASP A 36 4.76 -24.53 -15.12
N ALA A 37 5.14 -25.81 -15.04
CA ALA A 37 6.51 -26.32 -15.06
C ALA A 37 7.36 -25.81 -16.25
N ALA A 38 6.75 -25.34 -17.35
CA ALA A 38 7.45 -24.76 -18.49
C ALA A 38 8.19 -23.45 -18.14
N LEU A 39 7.65 -22.64 -17.23
CA LEU A 39 8.33 -21.43 -16.73
C LEU A 39 9.51 -21.80 -15.81
N ALA A 40 9.37 -22.89 -15.04
CA ALA A 40 10.44 -23.45 -14.20
C ALA A 40 11.52 -24.18 -15.02
N ALA A 41 11.14 -24.80 -16.15
CA ALA A 41 12.05 -25.46 -17.09
C ALA A 41 12.86 -24.47 -17.93
N ALA A 42 12.31 -23.28 -18.23
CA ALA A 42 13.04 -22.18 -18.87
C ALA A 42 14.17 -21.59 -18.00
N THR A 43 14.20 -21.95 -16.71
CA THR A 43 15.16 -21.44 -15.72
C THR A 43 16.15 -22.48 -15.24
N ARG A 44 16.44 -23.52 -16.04
CA ARG A 44 17.48 -24.54 -15.81
C ARG A 44 18.92 -23.98 -15.88
N VAL A 45 19.17 -22.84 -15.26
CA VAL A 45 20.50 -22.36 -14.91
C VAL A 45 20.73 -22.73 -13.44
N THR A 46 21.96 -23.12 -13.09
CA THR A 46 22.39 -23.60 -11.76
C THR A 46 22.24 -22.59 -10.61
N ILE A 47 21.62 -21.44 -10.87
CA ILE A 47 21.32 -20.36 -9.92
C ILE A 47 19.83 -20.07 -10.03
N SER A 48 19.10 -20.15 -8.92
CA SER A 48 17.68 -19.78 -8.86
C SER A 48 17.46 -18.41 -9.53
N PRO A 49 16.62 -18.31 -10.57
CA PRO A 49 16.32 -17.05 -11.27
C PRO A 49 15.54 -16.07 -10.38
N TRP A 50 14.97 -16.57 -9.27
CA TRP A 50 14.09 -15.81 -8.39
C TRP A 50 14.90 -15.17 -7.28
N THR A 51 15.21 -13.90 -7.48
CA THR A 51 15.77 -13.07 -6.42
C THR A 51 14.67 -12.37 -5.63
N THR A 52 15.01 -11.91 -4.42
CA THR A 52 14.05 -11.22 -3.55
C THR A 52 13.50 -9.94 -4.20
N GLU A 53 14.30 -9.31 -5.06
CA GLU A 53 13.96 -8.13 -5.84
C GLU A 53 12.90 -8.46 -6.89
N ILE A 54 13.08 -9.55 -7.65
CA ILE A 54 12.13 -9.97 -8.70
C ILE A 54 10.79 -10.37 -8.09
N VAL A 55 10.80 -11.20 -7.04
CA VAL A 55 9.57 -11.61 -6.33
C VAL A 55 8.85 -10.39 -5.74
N SER A 56 9.60 -9.46 -5.12
CA SER A 56 9.03 -8.21 -4.60
C SER A 56 8.48 -7.32 -5.72
N GLU A 57 9.13 -7.28 -6.88
CA GLU A 57 8.70 -6.49 -8.03
C GLU A 57 7.41 -7.03 -8.64
N VAL A 58 7.29 -8.35 -8.82
CA VAL A 58 6.06 -9.01 -9.28
C VAL A 58 4.90 -8.68 -8.34
N LEU A 59 5.06 -8.92 -7.02
CA LEU A 59 4.03 -8.63 -6.02
C LEU A 59 3.63 -7.14 -6.02
N ARG A 60 4.62 -6.25 -6.11
CA ARG A 60 4.39 -4.80 -6.19
C ARG A 60 3.64 -4.40 -7.47
N ALA A 61 3.97 -5.02 -8.60
CA ALA A 61 3.35 -4.76 -9.89
C ALA A 61 1.88 -5.17 -9.90
N ILE A 62 1.53 -6.33 -9.33
CA ILE A 62 0.14 -6.77 -9.16
C ILE A 62 -0.62 -5.78 -8.25
N GLY A 63 0.01 -5.40 -7.14
CA GLY A 63 -0.52 -4.36 -6.25
C GLY A 63 -0.63 -2.96 -6.88
N ARG A 64 0.02 -2.72 -8.03
CA ARG A 64 -0.09 -1.49 -8.84
C ARG A 64 -1.11 -1.63 -9.96
N GLN A 65 -1.25 -2.77 -10.62
CA GLN A 65 -2.25 -2.99 -11.68
C GLN A 65 -3.68 -2.74 -11.16
N ASN A 66 -3.97 -3.13 -9.92
CA ASN A 66 -5.22 -2.79 -9.21
C ASN A 66 -5.42 -1.28 -8.92
N ASN A 67 -4.45 -0.44 -9.28
CA ASN A 67 -4.37 1.00 -9.08
C ASN A 67 -4.12 1.78 -10.39
N THR A 68 -3.95 1.09 -11.53
CA THR A 68 -3.59 1.71 -12.82
C THR A 68 -4.71 2.52 -13.44
N ILE A 69 -5.95 2.37 -12.96
CA ILE A 69 -7.02 3.33 -13.22
C ILE A 69 -6.81 4.56 -12.30
N ARG A 70 -5.67 5.25 -12.44
CA ARG A 70 -5.64 6.69 -12.19
C ARG A 70 -6.29 7.34 -13.39
N GLN A 71 -7.61 7.24 -13.50
CA GLN A 71 -8.38 8.16 -14.33
C GLN A 71 -8.44 9.50 -13.59
N ARG A 72 -7.29 10.14 -13.41
CA ARG A 72 -7.25 11.59 -13.44
C ARG A 72 -6.88 11.92 -14.88
N PRO A 73 -7.77 12.59 -15.65
CA PRO A 73 -7.37 13.11 -16.93
C PRO A 73 -6.08 13.94 -16.76
N PRO A 74 -5.13 13.86 -17.70
CA PRO A 74 -4.00 14.79 -17.72
C PRO A 74 -4.52 16.22 -17.57
N LEU A 75 -3.76 17.11 -16.92
CA LEU A 75 -4.22 18.47 -16.56
C LEU A 75 -4.84 19.25 -17.73
N ARG A 76 -4.41 18.96 -18.97
CA ARG A 76 -4.92 19.54 -20.22
C ARG A 76 -6.33 19.07 -20.64
N GLN A 77 -6.83 17.95 -20.10
CA GLN A 77 -8.14 17.36 -20.41
C GLN A 77 -9.17 17.54 -19.28
N ARG A 78 -8.92 18.44 -18.33
CA ARG A 78 -9.86 18.70 -17.24
C ARG A 78 -10.95 19.65 -17.69
N ASN A 79 -12.19 19.20 -17.59
CA ASN A 79 -13.33 20.10 -17.69
C ASN A 79 -13.74 20.54 -16.27
N LEU A 80 -13.14 21.63 -15.80
CA LEU A 80 -13.35 22.21 -14.46
C LEU A 80 -14.83 22.54 -14.16
N ARG A 81 -15.64 22.80 -15.20
CA ARG A 81 -17.09 23.00 -15.07
C ARG A 81 -17.83 21.70 -14.76
N LEU A 82 -17.51 20.60 -15.45
CA LEU A 82 -18.09 19.29 -15.15
C LEU A 82 -17.61 18.76 -13.79
N GLU A 83 -16.34 18.96 -13.44
CA GLU A 83 -15.80 18.57 -12.12
C GLU A 83 -16.41 19.37 -10.96
N SER A 84 -16.80 20.63 -11.17
CA SER A 84 -17.49 21.46 -10.17
C SER A 84 -19.01 21.23 -10.10
N GLN A 85 -19.63 20.69 -11.16
CA GLN A 85 -21.05 20.30 -11.19
C GLN A 85 -21.31 18.89 -10.61
N LYS A 86 -20.36 17.95 -10.75
CA LYS A 86 -20.43 16.61 -10.13
C LYS A 86 -20.76 16.59 -8.63
N PRO A 87 -20.22 17.49 -7.78
CA PRO A 87 -20.61 17.56 -6.37
C PRO A 87 -22.01 18.16 -6.14
N ARG A 88 -22.58 18.91 -7.09
CA ARG A 88 -23.99 19.39 -7.01
C ARG A 88 -24.99 18.28 -7.34
N ASN A 89 -24.64 17.36 -8.24
CA ASN A 89 -25.51 16.25 -8.65
C ASN A 89 -25.31 14.96 -7.83
N GLY A 90 -24.67 15.02 -6.65
CA GLY A 90 -24.50 13.85 -5.78
C GLY A 90 -23.48 12.81 -6.28
N SER A 91 -22.88 12.97 -7.45
CA SER A 91 -21.79 12.13 -7.95
C SER A 91 -20.48 12.44 -7.21
N LEU A 92 -20.29 11.80 -6.06
CA LEU A 92 -19.05 11.85 -5.29
C LEU A 92 -17.84 11.56 -6.20
N LEU A 93 -16.82 12.42 -6.17
CA LEU A 93 -15.47 12.01 -6.56
C LEU A 93 -14.99 11.04 -5.49
N LEU A 94 -15.35 9.79 -5.71
CA LEU A 94 -15.04 8.66 -4.86
C LEU A 94 -13.51 8.53 -4.77
N CYS A 95 -13.02 8.16 -3.58
CA CYS A 95 -11.61 7.83 -3.39
C CYS A 95 -11.14 6.83 -4.47
N PRO A 96 -9.82 6.72 -4.77
CA PRO A 96 -9.31 5.75 -5.73
C PRO A 96 -9.83 4.30 -5.55
N SER A 97 -10.27 3.96 -4.33
CA SER A 97 -10.94 2.72 -4.00
C SER A 97 -12.26 2.44 -4.73
N ALA A 98 -13.04 3.44 -5.11
CA ALA A 98 -14.42 3.20 -5.57
C ALA A 98 -14.60 3.13 -7.09
N TYR A 99 -13.50 3.23 -7.84
CA TYR A 99 -13.43 2.86 -9.26
C TYR A 99 -12.74 1.50 -9.47
N ARG A 100 -12.54 0.72 -8.41
CA ARG A 100 -11.89 -0.58 -8.50
C ARG A 100 -12.90 -1.65 -8.86
N ASP A 101 -12.57 -2.42 -9.88
CA ASP A 101 -13.32 -3.62 -10.28
C ASP A 101 -13.08 -4.77 -9.27
N PRO A 102 -14.13 -5.23 -8.55
CA PRO A 102 -14.02 -6.31 -7.58
C PRO A 102 -13.49 -7.62 -8.16
N VAL A 103 -13.82 -7.94 -9.42
CA VAL A 103 -13.41 -9.19 -10.08
C VAL A 103 -11.90 -9.18 -10.33
N ARG A 104 -11.37 -8.07 -10.86
CA ARG A 104 -9.93 -7.90 -11.08
C ARG A 104 -9.15 -7.88 -9.76
N ILE A 105 -9.68 -7.26 -8.71
CA ILE A 105 -9.07 -7.29 -7.39
C ILE A 105 -8.97 -8.73 -6.87
N HIS A 106 -10.04 -9.51 -7.01
CA HIS A 106 -10.09 -10.90 -6.55
C HIS A 106 -9.12 -11.78 -7.34
N LEU A 107 -9.13 -11.68 -8.67
CA LEU A 107 -8.21 -12.40 -9.54
C LEU A 107 -6.75 -12.05 -9.22
N GLY A 108 -6.43 -10.77 -9.12
CA GLY A 108 -5.07 -10.32 -8.78
C GLY A 108 -4.62 -10.79 -7.39
N LEU A 109 -5.52 -10.79 -6.39
CA LEU A 109 -5.20 -11.34 -5.07
C LEU A 109 -4.94 -12.85 -5.14
N SER A 110 -5.85 -13.61 -5.79
CA SER A 110 -5.75 -15.06 -5.92
C SER A 110 -4.44 -15.47 -6.60
N LYS A 111 -4.12 -14.84 -7.74
CA LYS A 111 -2.86 -15.09 -8.46
C LYS A 111 -1.63 -14.67 -7.66
N SER A 112 -1.70 -13.60 -6.88
CA SER A 112 -0.58 -13.21 -5.99
C SER A 112 -0.33 -14.25 -4.89
N ILE A 113 -1.40 -14.78 -4.29
CA ILE A 113 -1.31 -15.84 -3.27
C ILE A 113 -0.72 -17.11 -3.89
N HIS A 114 -1.24 -17.51 -5.04
CA HIS A 114 -0.73 -18.66 -5.76
C HIS A 114 0.74 -18.49 -6.13
N PHE A 115 1.12 -17.35 -6.70
CA PHE A 115 2.52 -17.05 -7.04
C PHE A 115 3.43 -17.10 -5.81
N PHE A 116 3.01 -16.50 -4.69
CA PHE A 116 3.79 -16.49 -3.45
C PHE A 116 4.13 -17.91 -2.99
N TYR A 117 3.12 -18.79 -2.86
CA TYR A 117 3.34 -20.18 -2.44
C TYR A 117 3.96 -21.08 -3.52
N TRP A 118 3.73 -20.78 -4.80
CA TRP A 118 4.32 -21.52 -5.91
C TRP A 118 5.84 -21.37 -5.93
N VAL A 119 6.36 -20.15 -5.74
CA VAL A 119 7.82 -19.90 -5.67
C VAL A 119 8.45 -20.60 -4.46
N GLU A 120 7.77 -20.63 -3.31
CA GLU A 120 8.18 -21.39 -2.12
C GLU A 120 8.27 -22.90 -2.41
N SER A 121 7.25 -23.47 -3.07
CA SER A 121 7.17 -24.92 -3.32
C SER A 121 8.04 -25.43 -4.46
N HIS A 122 8.31 -24.62 -5.50
CA HIS A 122 9.01 -25.09 -6.72
C HIS A 122 10.50 -24.72 -6.75
N PHE A 123 10.91 -23.72 -5.96
CA PHE A 123 12.30 -23.23 -5.94
C PHE A 123 12.90 -23.17 -4.53
N GLU A 124 12.22 -23.74 -3.53
CA GLU A 124 12.62 -23.71 -2.11
C GLU A 124 12.94 -22.28 -1.62
N PHE A 125 12.23 -21.30 -2.19
CA PHE A 125 12.52 -19.89 -1.95
C PHE A 125 12.08 -19.50 -0.54
N THR A 126 13.01 -18.91 0.22
CA THR A 126 12.70 -18.39 1.55
C THR A 126 12.27 -16.93 1.49
N HIS A 127 11.06 -16.65 1.99
CA HIS A 127 10.48 -15.32 1.91
C HIS A 127 11.11 -14.34 2.91
N ASN A 128 11.85 -13.37 2.38
CA ASN A 128 12.38 -12.25 3.16
C ASN A 128 11.32 -11.20 3.49
N GLU A 129 11.64 -10.31 4.44
CA GLU A 129 10.76 -9.22 4.90
C GLU A 129 10.19 -8.37 3.75
N SER A 130 10.99 -8.10 2.71
CA SER A 130 10.55 -7.34 1.54
C SER A 130 9.43 -8.03 0.77
N THR A 131 9.55 -9.34 0.51
CA THR A 131 8.54 -10.11 -0.24
C THR A 131 7.25 -10.24 0.55
N VAL A 132 7.37 -10.52 1.85
CA VAL A 132 6.26 -10.57 2.80
C VAL A 132 5.53 -9.22 2.88
N LYS A 133 6.26 -8.11 2.95
CA LYS A 133 5.69 -6.76 2.98
C LYS A 133 4.90 -6.46 1.71
N GLU A 134 5.43 -6.77 0.53
CA GLU A 134 4.69 -6.55 -0.71
C GLU A 134 3.42 -7.42 -0.76
N MET A 135 3.51 -8.67 -0.31
CA MET A 135 2.35 -9.56 -0.21
C MET A 135 1.28 -9.02 0.76
N ALA A 136 1.68 -8.55 1.95
CA ALA A 136 0.77 -7.91 2.90
C ALA A 136 0.09 -6.67 2.30
N ILE A 137 0.82 -5.86 1.52
CA ILE A 137 0.27 -4.70 0.81
C ILE A 137 -0.77 -5.13 -0.24
N VAL A 138 -0.53 -6.22 -0.97
CA VAL A 138 -1.50 -6.77 -1.95
C VAL A 138 -2.79 -7.18 -1.25
N ILE A 139 -2.70 -7.96 -0.17
CA ILE A 139 -3.88 -8.41 0.60
C ILE A 139 -4.64 -7.22 1.20
N ALA A 140 -3.92 -6.25 1.78
CA ALA A 140 -4.51 -5.04 2.34
C ALA A 140 -5.29 -4.24 1.27
N LYS A 141 -4.70 -4.04 0.09
CA LYS A 141 -5.37 -3.37 -1.04
C LYS A 141 -6.57 -4.13 -1.55
N ALA A 142 -6.59 -5.46 -1.45
CA ALA A 142 -7.73 -6.28 -1.84
C ALA A 142 -8.92 -6.20 -0.88
N ASN A 143 -8.81 -5.39 0.18
CA ASN A 143 -9.88 -5.11 1.11
C ASN A 143 -10.34 -6.34 1.94
N ARG A 144 -9.51 -7.39 2.04
CA ARG A 144 -9.77 -8.61 2.83
C ARG A 144 -8.92 -8.62 4.11
N LEU A 145 -9.39 -7.90 5.15
CA LEU A 145 -8.65 -7.73 6.40
C LEU A 145 -8.44 -9.05 7.16
N ARG A 146 -9.42 -9.96 7.14
CA ARG A 146 -9.29 -11.27 7.79
C ARG A 146 -8.10 -12.05 7.22
N ASN A 147 -8.05 -12.18 5.89
CA ASN A 147 -6.94 -12.83 5.19
C ASN A 147 -5.60 -12.14 5.49
N LEU A 148 -5.59 -10.80 5.61
CA LEU A 148 -4.38 -10.06 5.98
C LEU A 148 -3.91 -10.42 7.39
N TRP A 149 -4.83 -10.44 8.36
CA TRP A 149 -4.50 -10.79 9.74
C TRP A 149 -4.03 -12.24 9.88
N ASP A 150 -4.68 -13.17 9.18
CA ASP A 150 -4.31 -14.58 9.19
C ASP A 150 -2.91 -14.76 8.57
N PHE A 151 -2.61 -14.05 7.48
CA PHE A 151 -1.28 -14.03 6.87
C PHE A 151 -0.21 -13.46 7.80
N LEU A 152 -0.47 -12.30 8.43
CA LEU A 152 0.47 -11.68 9.38
C LEU A 152 0.74 -12.58 10.59
N LYS A 153 -0.30 -13.24 11.14
CA LYS A 153 -0.17 -14.21 12.22
C LYS A 153 0.66 -15.42 11.79
N LYS A 154 0.45 -15.95 10.58
CA LYS A 154 1.23 -17.08 10.03
C LYS A 154 2.72 -16.74 9.97
N ILE A 155 3.07 -15.59 9.41
CA ILE A 155 4.48 -15.16 9.30
C ILE A 155 5.12 -14.94 10.66
N CYS A 156 4.39 -14.36 11.60
CA CYS A 156 4.86 -14.14 12.97
C CYS A 156 5.18 -15.45 13.70
N ARG A 157 4.39 -16.52 13.46
CA ARG A 157 4.63 -17.84 14.07
C ARG A 157 5.79 -18.61 13.44
N SER A 158 6.04 -18.36 12.15
CA SER A 158 7.11 -19.04 11.40
C SER A 158 8.50 -18.47 11.71
N SER A 159 8.61 -17.24 12.24
CA SER A 159 9.90 -16.68 12.65
C SER A 159 10.26 -17.16 14.05
N ILE A 160 11.10 -18.19 14.13
CA ILE A 160 11.77 -18.61 15.36
C ILE A 160 12.91 -17.62 15.66
N GLY A 161 12.93 -17.05 16.87
CA GLY A 161 14.08 -16.31 17.40
C GLY A 161 13.82 -14.84 17.73
N LEU A 162 13.85 -14.53 19.03
CA LEU A 162 13.73 -13.22 19.70
C LEU A 162 12.40 -12.47 19.52
N VAL A 163 11.71 -12.29 20.64
CA VAL A 163 10.49 -11.46 20.79
C VAL A 163 10.70 -10.04 20.24
N SER A 164 11.91 -9.47 20.35
CA SER A 164 12.26 -8.13 19.85
C SER A 164 12.22 -8.03 18.32
N THR A 165 12.75 -9.04 17.61
CA THR A 165 12.78 -9.08 16.13
C THR A 165 11.37 -9.24 15.56
N ILE A 166 10.54 -10.06 16.20
CA ILE A 166 9.15 -10.29 15.79
C ILE A 166 8.32 -9.01 15.96
N VAL A 167 8.44 -8.33 17.11
CA VAL A 167 7.76 -7.07 17.41
C VAL A 167 8.10 -5.98 16.39
N SER A 168 9.40 -5.77 16.15
CA SER A 168 9.88 -4.76 15.19
C SER A 168 9.33 -5.02 13.77
N ARG A 169 9.34 -6.27 13.32
CA ARG A 169 8.80 -6.64 11.99
C ARG A 169 7.31 -6.39 11.87
N ILE A 170 6.52 -6.73 12.89
CA ILE A 170 5.06 -6.48 12.90
C ILE A 170 4.78 -4.97 12.85
N CYS A 171 5.54 -4.16 13.61
CA CYS A 171 5.41 -2.71 13.58
C CYS A 171 5.68 -2.11 12.19
N MET A 172 6.81 -2.52 11.58
CA MET A 172 7.16 -2.07 10.24
C MET A 172 6.09 -2.47 9.21
N LEU A 173 5.57 -3.70 9.28
CA LEU A 173 4.50 -4.19 8.41
C LEU A 173 3.20 -3.38 8.58
N ASN A 174 2.77 -3.13 9.82
CA ASN A 174 1.56 -2.37 10.11
C ASN A 174 1.65 -0.93 9.56
N ASN A 175 2.77 -0.24 9.77
CA ASN A 175 2.98 1.11 9.24
C ASN A 175 2.88 1.13 7.70
N ARG A 176 3.43 0.11 7.03
CA ARG A 176 3.35 -0.03 5.56
C ARG A 176 1.95 -0.36 5.07
N VAL A 177 1.23 -1.23 5.77
CA VAL A 177 -0.17 -1.58 5.49
C VAL A 177 -1.07 -0.35 5.67
N ILE A 178 -0.91 0.39 6.77
CA ILE A 178 -1.63 1.65 7.04
C ILE A 178 -1.38 2.64 5.92
N TYR A 179 -0.12 2.85 5.52
CA TYR A 179 0.22 3.70 4.38
C TYR A 179 -0.46 3.25 3.08
N ALA A 180 -0.45 1.95 2.79
CA ALA A 180 -1.08 1.41 1.60
C ALA A 180 -2.60 1.61 1.60
N LEU A 181 -3.28 1.35 2.71
CA LEU A 181 -4.73 1.53 2.86
C LEU A 181 -5.12 3.02 2.81
N CYS A 182 -4.32 3.89 3.42
CA CYS A 182 -4.45 5.35 3.32
C CYS A 182 -4.43 5.81 1.86
N ARG A 183 -3.48 5.31 1.05
CA ARG A 183 -3.40 5.64 -0.38
C ARG A 183 -4.61 5.19 -1.20
N VAL A 184 -5.27 4.11 -0.79
CA VAL A 184 -6.50 3.61 -1.42
C VAL A 184 -7.72 4.41 -0.96
N GLY A 185 -7.68 4.94 0.27
CA GLY A 185 -8.76 5.72 0.89
C GLY A 185 -9.64 4.90 1.83
N PHE A 186 -9.18 3.73 2.29
CA PHE A 186 -9.92 2.88 3.24
C PHE A 186 -9.75 3.35 4.69
N PHE A 187 -10.15 4.59 4.98
CA PHE A 187 -9.95 5.24 6.28
C PHE A 187 -10.59 4.51 7.47
N LYS A 188 -11.78 3.92 7.31
CA LYS A 188 -12.42 3.11 8.36
C LYS A 188 -11.55 1.93 8.79
N LYS A 189 -10.91 1.27 7.82
CA LYS A 189 -10.02 0.13 8.06
C LYS A 189 -8.69 0.54 8.66
N VAL A 190 -8.19 1.71 8.26
CA VAL A 190 -6.99 2.28 8.86
C VAL A 190 -7.22 2.59 10.33
N LYS A 191 -8.36 3.20 10.69
CA LYS A 191 -8.73 3.43 12.09
C LYS A 191 -8.82 2.13 12.88
N PHE A 192 -9.53 1.14 12.33
CA PHE A 192 -9.61 -0.19 12.94
C PHE A 192 -8.22 -0.80 13.17
N LEU A 193 -7.31 -0.73 12.20
CA LEU A 193 -5.94 -1.23 12.37
C LEU A 193 -5.16 -0.48 13.45
N LEU A 194 -5.32 0.85 13.53
CA LEU A 194 -4.71 1.66 14.57
C LEU A 194 -5.22 1.26 15.96
N GLU A 195 -6.54 1.08 16.11
CA GLU A 195 -7.16 0.62 17.36
C GLU A 195 -6.65 -0.78 17.75
N GLN A 196 -6.53 -1.71 16.79
CA GLN A 196 -6.01 -3.05 17.06
C GLN A 196 -4.54 -3.03 17.52
N MET A 197 -3.72 -2.10 17.02
CA MET A 197 -2.34 -1.92 17.47
C MET A 197 -2.25 -1.43 18.92
N GLU A 198 -3.30 -0.80 19.43
CA GLU A 198 -3.35 -0.21 20.77
C GLU A 198 -3.96 -1.16 21.83
N LEU A 199 -4.52 -2.30 21.41
CA LEU A 199 -5.10 -3.27 22.34
C LEU A 199 -4.03 -4.04 23.14
N PRO A 200 -4.28 -4.32 24.43
CA PRO A 200 -3.37 -5.11 25.27
C PRO A 200 -3.23 -6.52 24.69
N GLY A 201 -2.05 -6.83 24.17
CA GLY A 201 -1.74 -8.09 23.49
C GLY A 201 -1.01 -7.91 22.16
N PHE A 202 -1.24 -6.78 21.48
CA PHE A 202 -0.41 -6.36 20.35
C PHE A 202 0.78 -5.57 20.89
N ARG A 203 1.96 -6.20 20.92
CA ARG A 203 3.20 -5.58 21.39
C ARG A 203 3.77 -4.55 20.40
N CYS A 204 2.93 -3.75 19.75
CA CYS A 204 3.38 -2.74 18.81
C CYS A 204 2.51 -1.48 18.89
N PRO A 205 2.84 -0.54 19.79
CA PRO A 205 2.12 0.72 19.89
C PRO A 205 2.26 1.53 18.59
N SER A 206 1.27 2.39 18.33
CA SER A 206 1.31 3.32 17.20
C SER A 206 2.49 4.29 17.34
N ASP A 207 3.33 4.39 16.31
CA ASP A 207 4.45 5.32 16.29
C ASP A 207 4.04 6.71 15.81
N LYS A 208 4.89 7.71 16.11
CA LYS A 208 4.86 9.04 15.47
C LYS A 208 4.66 8.96 13.95
N TYR A 209 5.38 8.05 13.29
CA TYR A 209 5.29 7.87 11.83
C TYR A 209 3.88 7.48 11.37
N THR A 210 3.18 6.64 12.14
CA THR A 210 1.82 6.20 11.86
C THR A 210 0.83 7.38 11.85
N TYR A 211 0.90 8.24 12.87
CA TYR A 211 0.08 9.46 12.94
C TYR A 211 0.39 10.42 11.80
N THR A 212 1.68 10.68 11.51
CA THR A 212 2.09 11.53 10.40
C THR A 212 1.53 11.03 9.06
N ILE A 213 1.58 9.72 8.81
CA ILE A 213 0.98 9.11 7.60
C ILE A 213 -0.53 9.38 7.55
N MET A 214 -1.24 9.11 8.64
CA MET A 214 -2.69 9.24 8.68
C MET A 214 -3.12 10.70 8.49
N ILE A 215 -2.56 11.63 9.26
CA ILE A 215 -2.83 13.08 9.16
C ILE A 215 -2.57 13.56 7.73
N GLY A 216 -1.39 13.26 7.18
CA GLY A 216 -1.03 13.63 5.81
C GLY A 216 -1.98 13.03 4.76
N SER A 217 -2.45 11.79 4.97
CA SER A 217 -3.43 11.15 4.10
C SER A 217 -4.80 11.83 4.18
N TYR A 218 -5.32 12.11 5.37
CA TYR A 218 -6.60 12.81 5.54
C TYR A 218 -6.58 14.19 4.88
N CYS A 219 -5.51 14.97 5.08
CA CYS A 219 -5.33 16.26 4.43
C CYS A 219 -5.21 16.13 2.90
N LYS A 220 -4.44 15.16 2.41
CA LYS A 220 -4.30 14.94 0.96
C LYS A 220 -5.60 14.49 0.30
N HIS A 221 -6.39 13.66 0.97
CA HIS A 221 -7.66 13.17 0.44
C HIS A 221 -8.80 14.17 0.62
N SER A 222 -8.77 15.06 1.62
CA SER A 222 -9.76 16.13 1.78
C SER A 222 -9.76 17.02 0.53
N LEU A 223 -8.58 17.48 0.10
CA LEU A 223 -8.37 18.32 -1.09
C LEU A 223 -8.85 17.66 -2.40
N GLN A 224 -8.97 16.34 -2.45
CA GLN A 224 -9.40 15.62 -3.64
C GLN A 224 -10.93 15.53 -3.77
N THR A 225 -11.67 15.67 -2.66
CA THR A 225 -13.10 15.32 -2.62
C THR A 225 -14.03 16.38 -3.23
N GLY A 226 -13.57 17.63 -3.41
CA GLY A 226 -14.36 18.75 -3.95
C GLY A 226 -15.54 19.23 -3.08
N SER A 227 -16.04 18.42 -2.14
CA SER A 227 -17.17 18.75 -1.26
C SER A 227 -16.72 19.40 0.05
N ARG A 228 -17.23 20.61 0.34
CA ARG A 228 -16.94 21.36 1.58
C ARG A 228 -17.27 20.55 2.85
N LYS A 229 -18.39 19.81 2.86
CA LYS A 229 -18.79 18.96 4.00
C LYS A 229 -17.79 17.83 4.23
N ALA A 230 -17.36 17.15 3.16
CA ALA A 230 -16.38 16.07 3.25
C ALA A 230 -14.99 16.57 3.64
N ILE A 231 -14.58 17.75 3.15
CA ILE A 231 -13.32 18.41 3.53
C ILE A 231 -13.31 18.70 5.03
N ARG A 232 -14.35 19.35 5.55
CA ARG A 232 -14.46 19.67 6.99
C ARG A 232 -14.36 18.43 7.86
N ARG A 233 -15.09 17.36 7.52
CA ARG A 233 -15.03 16.09 8.27
C ARG A 233 -13.62 15.49 8.26
N ARG A 234 -12.96 15.41 7.10
CA ARG A 234 -11.60 14.83 6.99
C ARG A 234 -10.54 15.67 7.68
N LEU A 235 -10.67 17.00 7.67
CA LEU A 235 -9.76 17.89 8.41
C LEU A 235 -9.99 17.81 9.92
N TRP A 236 -11.24 17.68 10.36
CA TRP A 236 -11.55 17.44 11.77
C TRP A 236 -10.90 16.14 12.27
N GLU A 237 -10.99 15.07 11.48
CA GLU A 237 -10.33 13.78 11.77
C GLU A 237 -8.80 13.91 11.83
N ALA A 238 -8.20 14.66 10.89
CA ALA A 238 -6.76 14.93 10.90
C ALA A 238 -6.34 15.71 12.16
N ASN A 239 -7.13 16.71 12.56
CA ASN A 239 -6.89 17.49 13.76
C ASN A 239 -7.05 16.64 15.03
N HIS A 240 -8.06 15.77 15.08
CA HIS A 240 -8.25 14.85 16.19
C HIS A 240 -7.04 13.90 16.34
N LEU A 241 -6.55 13.33 15.23
CA LEU A 241 -5.34 12.48 15.23
C LEU A 241 -4.07 13.24 15.63
N PHE A 242 -3.98 14.53 15.29
CA PHE A 242 -2.88 15.40 15.72
C PHE A 242 -2.88 15.59 17.24
N TRP A 243 -4.05 15.84 17.84
CA TRP A 243 -4.16 15.93 19.29
C TRP A 243 -3.89 14.60 19.99
N MET A 244 -4.36 13.47 19.43
CA MET A 244 -4.02 12.14 19.94
C MET A 244 -2.51 11.88 19.89
N MET A 245 -1.84 12.29 18.82
CA MET A 245 -0.39 12.18 18.68
C MET A 245 0.35 12.98 19.76
N LEU A 246 -0.08 14.23 20.03
CA LEU A 246 0.48 15.07 21.08
C LEU A 246 0.23 14.51 22.49
N PHE A 247 -0.99 14.02 22.75
CA PHE A 247 -1.35 13.42 24.04
C PHE A 247 -0.48 12.18 24.36
N LYS A 248 -0.10 11.43 23.32
CA LYS A 248 0.84 10.30 23.43
C LYS A 248 2.32 10.72 23.53
N GLY A 249 2.62 12.02 23.61
CA GLY A 249 3.97 12.54 23.76
C GLY A 249 4.79 12.62 22.47
N PHE A 250 4.17 12.43 21.30
CA PHE A 250 4.88 12.51 20.02
C PHE A 250 4.87 13.93 19.46
N ALA A 251 6.05 14.49 19.16
CA ALA A 251 6.19 15.80 18.54
C ALA A 251 6.09 15.72 17.00
N PRO A 252 5.32 16.58 16.31
CA PRO A 252 5.27 16.62 14.84
C PRO A 252 6.62 17.07 14.25
N ASP A 253 6.98 16.53 13.09
CA ASP A 253 8.26 16.84 12.42
C ASP A 253 8.36 18.29 11.92
N ILE A 254 7.23 18.95 11.69
CA ILE A 254 7.17 20.32 11.20
C ILE A 254 6.33 21.12 12.21
N LEU A 255 7.00 21.75 13.16
CA LEU A 255 6.42 22.88 13.87
C LEU A 255 6.40 24.05 12.90
N ILE A 256 5.28 24.29 12.22
CA ILE A 256 5.03 25.64 11.70
C ILE A 256 4.76 26.49 12.94
N LYS A 257 5.83 27.02 13.54
CA LYS A 257 5.72 28.08 14.53
C LYS A 257 5.02 29.23 13.82
N LYS A 258 3.81 29.54 14.29
CA LYS A 258 3.14 30.80 13.94
C LYS A 258 3.89 31.95 14.57
#